data_AF-A0A8E1RZL4-F1
#
_entry.id   AF-A0A8E1RZL4-F1
#
_cell.length_a   1.000
_cell.length_b   1.000
_cell.length_c   1.000
_cell.angle_alpha   90.00
_cell.angle_beta   90.00
_cell.angle_gamma   90.00
#
_symmetry.space_group_name_H-M   'P 1'
#
loop_
_entity.id
_entity.type
_entity.pdbx_description
1 polymer ?
#
loop_
_entity_poly.entity_id
_entity_poly.type
_entity_poly.pdbx_seq_one_letter_code
_entity_poly.pdbx_strand_id
1 'polypeptide(L)'
;MRELRREQQLIGLCTLLDDTVLGERRETIMHLVHSARRASHAREAGEATGLCLSALKQLRRARHSLRVAGAGADALSPLDAAIAGLQSVCDEAMAQAMEAAVLRLFGRMALLSVLLPAGVTAVLFGAGVLIHILCGTLTF
;
A
#
# COMPACT_ATOMS: atom_id res chain seq x y z
N MET A 1 -9.82 -13.49 0.15
CA MET A 1 -9.27 -13.80 1.49
C MET A 1 -8.68 -12.58 2.18
N ARG A 2 -7.76 -11.82 1.56
CA ARG A 2 -7.03 -10.71 2.24
C ARG A 2 -7.89 -9.48 2.59
N GLU A 3 -8.66 -8.97 1.63
CA GLU A 3 -9.61 -7.85 1.89
C GLU A 3 -10.65 -8.22 2.96
N LEU A 4 -11.07 -9.49 2.97
CA LEU A 4 -12.06 -9.99 3.94
C LEU A 4 -11.50 -10.02 5.36
N ARG A 5 -10.21 -10.38 5.52
CA ARG A 5 -9.50 -10.30 6.81
C ARG A 5 -9.32 -8.86 7.27
N ARG A 6 -8.96 -7.96 6.34
CA ARG A 6 -8.82 -6.52 6.61
C ARG A 6 -10.13 -5.91 7.08
N GLU A 7 -11.22 -6.24 6.40
CA GLU A 7 -12.57 -5.80 6.76
C GLU A 7 -12.98 -6.31 8.15
N GLN A 8 -12.73 -7.59 8.46
CA GLN A 8 -12.97 -8.15 9.80
C GLN A 8 -12.18 -7.43 10.89
N GLN A 9 -10.91 -7.10 10.63
CA GLN A 9 -10.09 -6.33 11.56
C GLN A 9 -10.62 -4.91 11.75
N LEU A 10 -11.08 -4.25 10.69
CA LEU A 10 -11.69 -2.92 10.76
C LEU A 10 -13.02 -2.93 11.52
N ILE A 11 -13.82 -3.99 11.38
CA ILE A 11 -15.06 -4.17 12.16
C ILE A 11 -14.74 -4.31 13.66
N GLY A 12 -13.78 -5.17 14.01
CA GLY A 12 -13.35 -5.32 15.41
C GLY A 12 -12.76 -4.03 16.00
N LEU A 13 -12.10 -3.22 15.17
CA LEU A 13 -11.64 -1.89 15.54
C LEU A 13 -12.78 -0.91 15.81
N CYS A 14 -13.82 -0.89 14.96
CA CYS A 14 -15.00 -0.06 15.21
C CYS A 14 -15.64 -0.39 16.56
N THR A 15 -15.86 -1.68 16.85
CA THR A 15 -16.47 -2.10 18.13
C THR A 15 -15.60 -1.73 19.32
N LEU A 16 -14.28 -1.92 19.19
CA LEU A 16 -13.35 -1.58 20.26
C LEU A 16 -13.30 -0.07 20.50
N LEU A 17 -13.37 0.75 19.45
CA LEU A 17 -13.35 2.20 19.54
C LEU A 17 -14.67 2.79 20.06
N ASP A 18 -15.79 2.12 19.86
CA ASP A 18 -17.09 2.61 20.34
C ASP A 18 -17.19 2.70 21.86
N ASP A 19 -16.47 1.82 22.57
CA ASP A 19 -16.40 1.79 24.03
C ASP A 19 -15.28 2.69 24.60
N THR A 20 -14.49 3.37 23.75
CA THR A 20 -13.36 4.19 24.20
C THR A 20 -13.68 5.67 24.38
N VAL A 21 -13.04 6.27 25.40
CA VAL A 21 -13.10 7.71 25.65
C VAL A 21 -12.17 8.44 24.69
N LEU A 22 -12.63 8.69 23.47
CA LEU A 22 -11.87 9.38 22.41
C LEU A 22 -12.00 10.92 22.46
N GLY A 23 -12.87 11.43 23.33
CA GLY A 23 -13.17 12.86 23.46
C GLY A 23 -13.65 13.48 22.15
N GLU A 24 -13.25 14.73 21.89
CA GLU A 24 -13.63 15.50 20.69
C GLU A 24 -13.19 14.85 19.37
N ARG A 25 -12.20 13.95 19.40
CA ARG A 25 -11.67 13.29 18.20
C ARG A 25 -12.47 12.05 17.78
N ARG A 26 -13.42 11.61 18.60
CA ARG A 26 -14.23 10.38 18.37
C ARG A 26 -14.84 10.37 16.98
N GLU A 27 -15.57 11.42 16.63
CA GLU A 27 -16.31 11.51 15.36
C GLU A 27 -15.36 11.42 14.17
N THR A 28 -14.24 12.15 14.21
CA THR A 28 -13.24 12.12 13.15
C THR A 28 -12.62 10.73 12.99
N ILE A 29 -12.26 10.08 14.11
CA ILE A 29 -11.67 8.74 14.10
C ILE A 29 -12.66 7.72 13.54
N MET A 30 -13.90 7.71 14.04
CA MET A 30 -14.93 6.78 13.59
C MET A 30 -15.28 7.00 12.12
N HIS A 31 -15.37 8.25 11.67
CA HIS A 31 -15.58 8.58 10.27
C HIS A 31 -14.47 8.02 9.37
N LEU A 32 -13.20 8.16 9.79
CA LEU A 32 -12.05 7.63 9.04
C LEU A 32 -12.06 6.10 8.98
N VAL A 33 -12.34 5.41 10.09
CA VAL A 33 -12.38 3.94 10.13
C VAL A 33 -13.55 3.40 9.30
N HIS A 34 -14.73 4.02 9.38
CA HIS A 34 -15.87 3.64 8.53
C HIS A 34 -15.61 3.90 7.04
N SER A 35 -14.95 5.02 6.72
CA SER A 35 -14.57 5.31 5.34
C SER A 35 -13.54 4.29 4.83
N ALA A 36 -12.55 3.93 5.66
CA ALA A 36 -11.57 2.90 5.32
C ALA A 36 -12.23 1.54 5.05
N ARG A 37 -13.26 1.19 5.84
CA ARG A 37 -14.06 -0.02 5.63
C ARG A 37 -14.77 0.02 4.28
N ARG A 38 -15.44 1.14 3.95
CA ARG A 38 -16.12 1.31 2.65
C ARG A 38 -15.15 1.20 1.48
N ALA A 39 -13.99 1.83 1.56
CA ALA A 39 -12.96 1.75 0.53
C ALA A 39 -12.42 0.31 0.38
N SER A 40 -12.21 -0.43 1.48
CA SER A 40 -11.80 -1.85 1.41
C SER A 40 -12.89 -2.71 0.75
N HIS A 41 -14.16 -2.50 1.08
CA HIS A 41 -15.28 -3.17 0.42
C HIS A 41 -15.36 -2.84 -1.09
N ALA A 42 -15.06 -1.59 -1.47
CA ALA A 42 -14.96 -1.15 -2.86
C ALA A 42 -13.68 -1.64 -3.58
N ARG A 43 -12.79 -2.36 -2.89
CA ARG A 43 -11.48 -2.84 -3.36
C ARG A 43 -10.50 -1.71 -3.71
N GLU A 44 -10.69 -0.54 -3.13
CA GLU A 44 -9.83 0.63 -3.28
C GLU A 44 -8.70 0.58 -2.24
N ALA A 45 -7.82 -0.41 -2.38
CA ALA A 45 -6.81 -0.74 -1.36
C ALA A 45 -5.89 0.44 -0.98
N GLY A 46 -5.56 1.32 -1.93
CA GLY A 46 -4.75 2.52 -1.70
C GLY A 46 -5.48 3.55 -0.82
N GLU A 47 -6.74 3.82 -1.14
CA GLU A 47 -7.58 4.74 -0.37
C GLU A 47 -7.86 4.21 1.03
N ALA A 48 -8.22 2.92 1.15
CA ALA A 48 -8.41 2.26 2.44
C ALA A 48 -7.16 2.38 3.32
N THR A 49 -5.96 2.19 2.74
CA THR A 49 -4.69 2.34 3.46
C THR A 49 -4.45 3.79 3.91
N GLY A 50 -4.70 4.77 3.04
CA GLY A 50 -4.56 6.20 3.38
C GLY A 50 -5.50 6.62 4.51
N LEU A 51 -6.74 6.11 4.52
CA LEU A 51 -7.72 6.35 5.57
C LEU A 51 -7.30 5.67 6.89
N CYS A 52 -6.79 4.43 6.86
CA CYS A 52 -6.24 3.76 8.04
C CYS A 52 -5.06 4.53 8.65
N LEU A 53 -4.11 5.01 7.83
CA LEU A 53 -2.98 5.82 8.30
C LEU A 53 -3.44 7.14 8.94
N SER A 54 -4.47 7.76 8.37
CA SER A 54 -5.08 8.98 8.91
C SER A 54 -5.76 8.73 10.25
N ALA A 55 -6.52 7.63 10.38
CA ALA A 55 -7.12 7.21 11.64
C ALA A 55 -6.05 6.91 12.70
N LEU A 56 -4.98 6.22 12.34
CA LEU A 56 -3.84 5.93 13.23
C LEU A 56 -3.19 7.20 13.78
N LYS A 57 -3.01 8.22 12.93
CA LYS A 57 -2.48 9.53 13.33
C LYS A 57 -3.40 10.22 14.34
N GLN A 58 -4.72 10.14 14.15
CA GLN A 58 -5.69 10.71 15.08
C GLN A 58 -5.74 9.95 16.41
N LEU A 59 -5.68 8.63 16.38
CA LEU A 59 -5.60 7.80 17.60
C LEU A 59 -4.36 8.09 18.43
N ARG A 60 -3.18 8.20 17.81
CA ARG A 60 -1.94 8.57 18.50
C ARG A 60 -2.04 9.96 19.15
N ARG A 61 -2.72 10.90 18.49
CA ARG A 61 -3.01 12.24 19.05
C ARG A 61 -3.98 12.16 20.21
N ALA A 62 -5.07 11.42 20.10
CA ALA A 62 -6.04 11.22 21.18
C ALA A 62 -5.36 10.59 22.41
N ARG A 63 -4.55 9.55 22.21
CA ARG A 63 -3.74 8.94 23.27
C ARG A 63 -2.80 9.95 23.94
N HIS A 64 -2.10 10.75 23.14
CA HIS A 64 -1.19 11.76 23.67
C HIS A 64 -1.95 12.81 24.50
N SER A 65 -3.09 13.32 24.02
CA SER A 65 -3.93 14.26 24.75
C SER A 65 -4.43 13.69 26.08
N LEU A 66 -4.92 12.44 26.09
CA LEU A 66 -5.35 11.76 27.31
C LEU A 66 -4.19 11.59 28.31
N ARG A 67 -3.02 11.20 27.82
CA ARG A 67 -1.82 11.05 28.65
C ARG A 67 -1.40 12.38 29.28
N VAL A 68 -1.43 13.47 28.53
CA VAL A 68 -1.13 14.82 29.04
C VAL A 68 -2.16 15.28 30.06
N ALA A 69 -3.44 14.91 29.88
CA ALA A 69 -4.51 15.18 30.83
C ALA A 69 -4.45 14.30 32.11
N GLY A 70 -3.44 13.44 32.25
CA GLY A 70 -3.28 12.57 33.42
C GLY A 70 -4.18 11.33 33.43
N ALA A 71 -4.69 10.91 32.27
CA ALA A 71 -5.50 9.70 32.18
C ALA A 71 -4.73 8.46 32.66
N GLY A 72 -5.38 7.63 33.46
CA GLY A 72 -4.82 6.37 33.97
C GLY A 72 -4.64 5.31 32.89
N ALA A 73 -3.90 4.25 33.23
CA ALA A 73 -3.59 3.15 32.31
C ALA A 73 -4.86 2.48 31.75
N ASP A 74 -5.93 2.38 32.54
CA ASP A 74 -7.19 1.74 32.11
C ASP A 74 -7.88 2.51 30.98
N ALA A 75 -7.76 3.84 30.96
CA ALA A 75 -8.30 4.67 29.89
C ALA A 75 -7.43 4.67 28.63
N LEU A 76 -6.11 4.43 28.78
CA LEU A 76 -5.16 4.38 27.66
C LEU A 76 -5.07 3.00 27.00
N SER A 77 -5.24 1.93 27.78
CA SER A 77 -5.16 0.53 27.35
C SER A 77 -5.97 0.23 26.08
N PRO A 78 -7.27 0.58 25.99
CA PRO A 78 -8.04 0.27 24.80
C PRO A 78 -7.60 1.13 23.60
N LEU A 79 -7.13 2.37 23.81
CA LEU A 79 -6.51 3.14 22.72
C LEU A 79 -5.22 2.49 22.21
N ASP A 80 -4.39 1.96 23.11
CA ASP A 80 -3.16 1.27 22.72
C ASP A 80 -3.45 -0.02 21.95
N ALA A 81 -4.48 -0.77 22.36
CA ALA A 81 -4.97 -1.93 21.61
C ALA A 81 -5.49 -1.54 20.21
N ALA A 82 -6.26 -0.45 20.10
CA ALA A 82 -6.73 0.06 18.82
C ALA A 82 -5.56 0.50 17.91
N ILE A 83 -4.58 1.20 18.47
CA ILE A 83 -3.39 1.62 17.72
C ILE A 83 -2.62 0.41 17.22
N ALA A 84 -2.40 -0.60 18.06
CA ALA A 84 -1.68 -1.83 17.67
C ALA A 84 -2.42 -2.58 16.56
N GLY A 85 -3.74 -2.77 16.69
CA GLY A 85 -4.57 -3.42 15.69
C GLY A 85 -4.53 -2.70 14.34
N LEU A 86 -4.71 -1.37 14.34
CA LEU A 86 -4.72 -0.58 13.12
C LEU A 86 -3.34 -0.47 12.47
N GLN A 87 -2.28 -0.46 13.29
CA GLN A 87 -0.90 -0.44 12.79
C GLN A 87 -0.56 -1.73 12.07
N SER A 88 -0.94 -2.89 12.62
CA SER A 88 -0.79 -4.19 11.93
C SER A 88 -1.48 -4.21 10.56
N VAL A 89 -2.69 -3.63 10.45
CA VAL A 89 -3.42 -3.50 9.17
C VAL A 89 -2.67 -2.63 8.18
N CYS A 90 -2.01 -1.55 8.64
CA CYS A 90 -1.23 -0.67 7.77
C CYS A 90 0.07 -1.34 7.31
N ASP A 91 0.78 -2.00 8.21
CA ASP A 91 2.06 -2.66 7.92
C ASP A 91 1.88 -3.80 6.90
N GLU A 92 0.83 -4.61 7.06
CA GLU A 92 0.51 -5.69 6.11
C GLU A 92 0.17 -5.12 4.71
N ALA A 93 -0.57 -4.02 4.65
CA ALA A 93 -0.89 -3.37 3.38
C ALA A 93 0.32 -2.73 2.70
N MET A 94 1.24 -2.13 3.47
CA MET A 94 2.49 -1.57 2.94
C MET A 94 3.41 -2.67 2.42
N ALA A 95 3.54 -3.79 3.14
CA ALA A 95 4.32 -4.94 2.69
C ALA A 95 3.80 -5.47 1.35
N GLN A 96 2.49 -5.61 1.20
CA GLN A 96 1.87 -6.04 -0.05
C GLN A 96 2.09 -5.05 -1.20
N ALA A 97 1.97 -3.75 -0.93
CA ALA A 97 2.24 -2.72 -1.94
C ALA A 97 3.71 -2.77 -2.40
N MET A 98 4.64 -3.00 -1.47
CA MET A 98 6.06 -3.17 -1.77
C MET A 98 6.31 -4.42 -2.63
N GLU A 99 5.75 -5.58 -2.26
CA GLU A 99 5.88 -6.82 -3.03
C GLU A 99 5.37 -6.64 -4.47
N ALA A 100 4.20 -6.01 -4.66
CA ALA A 100 3.64 -5.75 -5.97
C ALA A 100 4.53 -4.79 -6.80
N ALA A 101 5.08 -3.75 -6.18
CA ALA A 101 5.99 -2.82 -6.83
C ALA A 101 7.29 -3.51 -7.27
N VAL A 102 7.86 -4.35 -6.41
CA VAL A 102 9.06 -5.15 -6.70
C VAL A 102 8.80 -6.10 -7.86
N LEU A 103 7.70 -6.87 -7.83
CA LEU A 103 7.36 -7.80 -8.90
C LEU A 103 7.17 -7.07 -10.24
N ARG A 104 6.53 -5.90 -10.23
CA ARG A 104 6.33 -5.07 -11.43
C ARG A 104 7.66 -4.53 -11.98
N LEU A 105 8.59 -4.15 -11.11
CA LEU A 105 9.92 -3.71 -11.50
C LEU A 105 10.71 -4.87 -12.11
N PHE A 106 10.74 -6.03 -11.46
CA PHE A 106 11.39 -7.24 -12.00
C PHE A 106 10.81 -7.66 -13.34
N GLY A 107 9.48 -7.65 -13.50
CA GLY A 107 8.83 -7.96 -14.78
C GLY A 107 9.23 -6.96 -15.88
N ARG A 108 9.31 -5.67 -15.57
CA ARG A 108 9.80 -4.65 -16.50
C ARG A 108 11.27 -4.86 -16.87
N MET A 109 12.11 -5.18 -15.91
CA MET A 109 13.53 -5.46 -16.16
C MET A 109 13.74 -6.73 -16.98
N ALA A 110 12.99 -7.79 -16.70
CA ALA A 110 13.02 -9.03 -17.48
C ALA A 110 12.51 -8.81 -18.92
N LEU A 111 11.46 -8.01 -19.10
CA LEU A 111 10.97 -7.63 -20.43
C LEU A 111 12.05 -6.86 -21.20
N LEU A 112 12.69 -5.86 -20.56
CA LEU A 112 13.77 -5.10 -21.16
C LEU A 112 14.98 -5.97 -21.50
N SER A 113 15.33 -6.93 -20.65
CA SER A 113 16.47 -7.84 -20.90
C SER A 113 16.22 -8.81 -22.06
N VAL A 114 14.96 -9.10 -22.41
CA VAL A 114 14.60 -9.90 -23.59
C VAL A 114 14.51 -9.03 -24.85
N LEU A 115 13.97 -7.82 -24.74
CA LEU A 115 13.81 -6.90 -25.88
C LEU A 115 15.13 -6.28 -26.35
N LEU A 116 16.07 -5.96 -25.44
CA LEU A 116 17.36 -5.38 -25.81
C LEU A 116 18.17 -6.27 -26.79
N PRO A 117 18.42 -7.56 -26.49
CA PRO A 117 19.19 -8.42 -27.39
C PRO A 117 18.44 -8.72 -28.69
N ALA A 118 17.10 -8.80 -28.67
CA ALA A 118 16.30 -8.95 -29.88
C ALA A 118 16.39 -7.70 -30.79
N GLY A 119 16.38 -6.50 -30.21
CA GLY A 119 16.59 -5.25 -30.96
C GLY A 119 18.01 -5.12 -31.53
N VAL A 120 19.03 -5.46 -30.74
CA VAL A 120 20.43 -5.39 -31.18
C VAL A 120 20.73 -6.41 -32.28
N THR A 121 20.22 -7.63 -32.16
CA THR A 121 20.36 -8.66 -33.22
C THR A 121 19.63 -8.26 -34.50
N ALA A 122 18.42 -7.70 -34.41
CA ALA A 122 17.69 -7.21 -35.58
C ALA A 122 18.43 -6.06 -36.31
N VAL A 123 19.04 -5.14 -35.57
CA VAL A 123 19.83 -4.02 -36.13
C VAL A 123 21.12 -4.54 -36.77
N LEU A 124 21.83 -5.47 -36.14
CA LEU A 124 23.05 -6.07 -36.70
C LEU A 124 22.76 -6.91 -37.95
N PHE A 125 21.66 -7.67 -37.98
CA PHE A 125 21.25 -8.40 -39.18
C PHE A 125 20.82 -7.45 -40.31
N GLY A 126 20.05 -6.40 -40.02
CA GLY A 126 19.67 -5.40 -41.01
C GLY A 126 20.87 -4.66 -41.60
N ALA A 127 21.82 -4.25 -40.76
CA ALA A 127 23.06 -3.60 -41.19
C ALA A 127 23.98 -4.57 -41.98
N GLY A 128 24.09 -5.83 -41.55
CA GLY A 128 24.87 -6.86 -42.24
C GLY A 128 24.33 -7.15 -43.64
N VAL A 129 23.01 -7.23 -43.81
CA VAL A 129 22.37 -7.41 -45.12
C VAL A 129 22.60 -6.19 -46.02
N LEU A 130 22.52 -4.97 -45.48
CA LEU A 130 22.77 -3.75 -46.25
C LEU A 130 24.22 -3.66 -46.76
N ILE A 131 25.19 -4.01 -45.90
CA ILE A 131 26.62 -4.06 -46.26
C ILE A 131 26.86 -5.12 -47.32
N HIS A 132 26.22 -6.29 -47.22
CA HIS A 132 26.39 -7.36 -48.21
C HIS A 132 25.85 -6.98 -49.59
N ILE A 133 24.72 -6.25 -49.64
CA ILE A 133 24.13 -5.72 -50.89
C ILE A 133 25.04 -4.65 -51.51
N LEU A 134 25.53 -3.70 -50.72
CA LEU A 134 26.43 -2.63 -51.19
C LEU A 134 27.79 -3.16 -51.70
N CYS A 135 28.35 -4.18 -51.05
CA CYS A 135 29.63 -4.79 -51.45
C CYS A 135 29.48 -5.68 -52.70
N GLY A 136 28.34 -6.37 -52.85
CA GLY A 136 28.03 -7.18 -54.03
C GLY A 136 27.78 -6.38 -55.31
N THR A 137 27.38 -5.11 -55.20
CA THR A 137 27.17 -4.22 -56.37
C THR A 137 28.43 -3.52 -56.88
N LEU A 138 29.55 -3.57 -56.14
CA LEU A 138 30.81 -2.90 -56.50
C LEU A 138 31.82 -3.83 -57.22
N THR A 139 31.43 -5.06 -57.55
CA THR A 139 32.30 -6.08 -58.18
C THR A 139 31.94 -6.45 -59.63
N PHE A 140 31.23 -5.57 -60.34
CA PHE A 140 31.00 -5.71 -61.79
C PHE A 140 31.55 -4.53 -62.58
#